data_AF-A0A950F3Q3-F1
#
_entry.id   AF-A0A950F3Q3-F1
#
_cell.length_a   1.000
_cell.length_b   1.000
_cell.length_c   1.000
_cell.angle_alpha   90.00
_cell.angle_beta   90.00
_cell.angle_gamma   90.00
#
_symmetry.space_group_name_H-M   'P 1'
#
loop_
_entity.id
_entity.type
_entity.pdbx_description
1 polymer ?
#
loop_
_entity_poly.entity_id
_entity_poly.type
_entity_poly.pdbx_seq_one_letter_code
_entity_poly.pdbx_strand_id
1 'polypeptide(L)' 'MSTCAFCGSQHRLGRHFLAHRISTLRLRTVKVCERCLEQAKDAGYQIAEREPGSSAGDAAFQGAPVAG' A
#
# COMPACT_ATOMS: atom_id res chain seq x y z
N MET A 1 10.44 0.77 -7.14
CA MET A 1 9.76 2.07 -7.02
C MET A 1 8.31 1.88 -7.48
N SER A 2 7.35 2.51 -6.82
CA SER A 2 5.91 2.43 -7.18
C SER A 2 5.46 3.75 -7.80
N THR A 3 4.53 3.68 -8.76
CA THR A 3 3.96 4.86 -9.43
C THR A 3 2.55 5.10 -8.93
N CYS A 4 2.22 6.34 -8.59
CA CYS A 4 0.87 6.72 -8.22
C CYS A 4 -0.05 6.75 -9.46
N ALA A 5 -1.19 6.08 -9.38
CA ALA A 5 -2.18 6.02 -10.46
C ALA A 5 -2.95 7.33 -10.70
N PHE A 6 -2.89 8.30 -9.77
CA PHE A 6 -3.58 9.58 -9.88
C PHE A 6 -2.68 10.66 -10.47
N CYS A 7 -1.55 10.96 -9.81
CA CYS A 7 -0.64 12.03 -10.23
C CYS A 7 0.57 11.56 -11.06
N GLY A 8 0.71 10.25 -11.31
CA GLY A 8 1.84 9.69 -12.06
C GLY A 8 3.21 9.80 -11.38
N SER A 9 3.28 10.38 -10.18
CA SER A 9 4.55 10.54 -9.47
C SER A 9 5.08 9.19 -8.96
N GLN A 10 6.38 8.98 -9.15
CA GLN A 10 7.09 7.80 -8.65
C GLN A 10 7.62 8.10 -7.26
N HIS A 11 7.25 7.27 -6.28
CA HIS A 11 7.81 7.35 -4.92
C HIS A 11 8.49 6.05 -4.53
N ARG A 12 9.31 6.15 -3.46
CA ARG A 12 9.88 4.96 -2.82
C ARG A 12 8.76 4.04 -2.31
N LEU A 13 9.04 2.74 -2.31
CA LEU A 13 8.16 1.70 -1.78
C LEU A 13 7.83 2.02 -0.30
N GLY A 14 6.61 1.71 0.14
CA GLY A 14 6.12 2.05 1.48
C GLY A 14 5.52 3.46 1.64
N ARG A 15 5.61 4.33 0.62
CA ARG A 15 4.88 5.63 0.59
C ARG A 15 3.59 5.62 -0.22
N HIS A 16 3.17 4.46 -0.69
CA HIS A 16 1.91 4.28 -1.40
C HIS A 16 0.91 3.48 -0.58
N PHE A 17 -0.35 3.71 -0.87
CA PHE A 17 -1.51 3.03 -0.33
C PHE A 17 -2.21 2.28 -1.45
N LEU A 18 -2.73 1.10 -1.12
CA LEU A 18 -3.59 0.33 -2.00
C LEU A 18 -5.02 0.83 -1.84
N ALA A 19 -5.59 1.26 -2.95
CA ALA A 19 -6.94 1.76 -3.04
C ALA A 19 -7.76 0.83 -3.95
N HIS A 20 -8.92 0.42 -3.46
CA HIS A 20 -9.81 -0.50 -4.13
C HIS A 20 -11.08 0.21 -4.56
N ARG A 21 -11.54 -0.07 -5.77
CA ARG A 21 -12.85 0.35 -6.25
C ARG A 21 -13.59 -0.85 -6.77
N ILE A 22 -14.75 -1.12 -6.17
CA ILE A 22 -15.65 -2.16 -6.63
C ILE A 22 -16.55 -1.53 -7.69
N SER A 23 -16.43 -2.00 -8.93
CA SER A 23 -17.46 -1.80 -9.95
C SER A 23 -18.36 -3.03 -9.98
N THR A 24 -19.55 -2.90 -10.59
CA THR A 24 -20.61 -3.93 -10.66
C THR A 24 -20.12 -5.33 -11.05
N LEU A 25 -18.99 -5.47 -11.75
CA LEU A 25 -18.43 -6.75 -12.19
C LEU A 25 -16.93 -6.92 -11.91
N ARG A 26 -16.25 -5.92 -11.32
CA ARG A 26 -14.79 -5.99 -11.18
C ARG A 26 -14.25 -5.17 -10.02
N LEU A 27 -13.41 -5.80 -9.21
CA LEU A 27 -12.55 -5.12 -8.25
C LEU A 27 -11.34 -4.52 -8.99
N ARG A 28 -11.16 -3.21 -8.91
CA ARG A 28 -9.93 -2.53 -9.37
C ARG A 28 -9.11 -2.10 -8.17
N THR A 29 -7.88 -2.56 -8.11
CA THR A 29 -6.89 -2.14 -7.11
C THR A 29 -5.86 -1.24 -7.78
N VAL A 30 -5.62 -0.06 -7.23
CA VAL A 30 -4.62 0.91 -7.72
C VAL A 30 -3.72 1.38 -6.58
N LYS A 31 -2.51 1.83 -6.92
CA LYS A 31 -1.56 2.42 -5.97
C LYS A 31 -1.72 3.94 -5.96
N VAL A 32 -1.86 4.51 -4.78
CA VAL A 32 -2.07 5.94 -4.57
C VAL A 32 -1.02 6.48 -3.60
N CYS A 33 -0.41 7.63 -3.88
CA CYS A 33 0.52 8.25 -2.94
C CYS A 33 -0.23 8.97 -1.80
N GLU A 34 0.47 9.32 -0.73
CA GLU A 34 -0.14 10.00 0.43
C GLU A 34 -0.89 11.28 0.04
N ARG A 35 -0.41 12.02 -0.96
CA ARG A 35 -1.00 13.29 -1.41
C ARG A 35 -2.31 13.11 -2.17
N CYS A 36 -2.49 11.96 -2.82
CA CYS A 36 -3.68 11.65 -3.61
C CYS A 36 -4.68 10.78 -2.85
N LEU A 37 -4.43 10.50 -1.56
CA LEU A 37 -5.33 9.70 -0.72
C LEU A 37 -6.74 10.29 -0.66
N GLU A 38 -6.85 11.58 -0.39
CA GLU A 38 -8.15 12.26 -0.28
C GLU A 38 -8.89 12.25 -1.62
N GLN A 39 -8.19 12.57 -2.72
CA GLN A 39 -8.77 12.48 -4.07
C GLN A 39 -9.26 11.08 -4.42
N ALA A 40 -8.53 10.03 -3.99
CA ALA A 40 -8.98 8.66 -4.21
C ALA A 40 -10.25 8.33 -3.43
N LYS A 41 -10.36 8.81 -2.18
CA LYS A 41 -11.58 8.66 -1.38
C LYS A 41 -12.76 9.40 -2.00
N ASP A 42 -12.57 10.65 -2.43
CA ASP A 42 -13.57 11.44 -3.17
C ASP A 42 -14.02 10.75 -4.47
N ALA A 43 -13.09 10.10 -5.18
CA ALA A 43 -13.39 9.32 -6.37
C ALA A 43 -14.10 7.97 -6.08
N GLY A 44 -14.38 7.66 -4.81
CA GLY A 44 -15.06 6.44 -4.39
C GLY A 44 -14.16 5.21 -4.29
N TYR A 45 -12.84 5.40 -4.16
CA TYR A 45 -11.93 4.31 -3.81
C TYR A 45 -11.87 4.14 -2.29
N GLN A 46 -11.94 2.89 -1.84
CA GLN A 46 -11.68 2.49 -0.47
C GLN A 46 -10.20 2.21 -0.28
N ILE A 47 -9.58 2.87 0.69
CA ILE A 47 -8.18 2.62 1.05
C ILE A 47 -8.14 1.36 1.91
N ALA A 48 -7.50 0.30 1.44
CA ALA A 48 -7.38 -0.94 2.23
C ALA A 48 -6.18 -0.87 3.15
N GLU A 49 -4.97 -0.82 2.57
CA GLU A 49 -3.74 -0.97 3.34
C GLU A 49 -2.60 -0.15 2.72
N ARG A 50 -1.64 0.23 3.56
CA ARG A 50 -0.38 0.81 3.09
C ARG A 50 0.46 -0.30 2.48
N GLU A 51 1.10 -0.06 1.33
CA GLU A 51 2.04 -1.04 0.79
C GLU A 51 3.07 -1.35 1.88
N PRO A 52 3.33 -2.63 2.21
CA PRO A 52 4.44 -2.95 3.08
C PRO A 52 5.68 -2.33 2.43
N GLY A 53 6.35 -1.45 3.16
CA GLY A 53 7.66 -0.98 2.73
C GLY A 53 8.52 -2.23 2.51
N SER A 54 9.30 -2.27 1.43
CA SER A 54 10.33 -3.30 1.28
C SER A 54 11.41 -3.08 2.34
N SER A 55 11.07 -3.47 3.56
CA SER A 55 11.92 -4.04 4.58
C SER A 55 11.38 -5.45 4.84
N ALA A 56 11.34 -6.27 3.79
CA ALA A 56 11.34 -7.70 3.99
C ALA A 56 12.80 -8.07 4.34
N GLY A 57 13.08 -8.15 5.64
CA GLY A 57 14.36 -8.67 6.14
C GLY A 57 14.85 -8.07 7.45
N ASP A 58 14.00 -8.00 8.49
CA ASP A 58 14.34 -8.10 9.93
C ASP A 58 13.03 -7.81 10.70
N ALA A 59 12.15 -8.77 10.94
CA ALA A 59 12.19 -9.55 12.17
C ALA A 59 11.31 -10.80 11.99
N ALA A 60 11.82 -11.77 11.24
CA ALA A 60 11.35 -13.13 11.37
C ALA A 60 12.01 -13.72 12.64
N PHE A 61 11.18 -14.20 13.56
CA PHE A 61 11.54 -15.15 14.61
C PHE A 61 12.34 -14.60 15.80
N GLN A 62 11.65 -14.05 16.81
CA GLN A 62 12.13 -14.10 18.19
C GLN A 62 12.08 -15.56 18.67
N GLY A 63 13.08 -16.34 18.24
CA GLY A 63 13.43 -17.61 18.87
C GLY A 63 14.23 -17.31 20.12
N ALA A 64 13.57 -17.32 21.27
CA ALA A 64 14.26 -17.27 22.56
C ALA A 64 15.22 -18.49 22.67
N PRO A 65 16.52 -18.31 22.97
CA PRO A 65 17.36 -19.44 23.29
C PRO A 65 16.97 -19.96 24.67
N VAL A 66 16.59 -21.24 24.74
CA VAL A 66 16.54 -22.00 25.98
C VAL A 66 17.98 -22.15 26.48
N ALA A 67 18.30 -21.52 27.61
CA ALA A 67 19.56 -21.76 28.32
C ALA A 67 19.44 -23.09 29.07
N GLY A 68 20.40 -23.99 28.83
CA GLY A 68 20.59 -25.22 29.59
C GLY A 68 21.30 -25.01 30.92
#